data_AF-A0A2P1G438-F1
#
_entry.id   AF-A0A2P1G438-F1
#
_cell.length_a   1.000
_cell.length_b   1.000
_cell.length_c   1.000
_cell.angle_alpha   90.00
_cell.angle_beta   90.00
_cell.angle_gamma   90.00
#
_symmetry.space_group_name_H-M   'P 1'
#
loop_
_entity.id
_entity.type
_entity.pdbx_description
1 polymer ?
#
loop_
_entity_poly.entity_id
_entity_poly.type
_entity_poly.pdbx_seq_one_letter_code
_entity_poly.pdbx_strand_id
1 'polypeptide(L)'
;MKKIKFILLLLMLVSLFTACSREEKAAEQNVNRQEEQKTDISKEESQGIEETQSLEEEILKKKLKEVRNKREESITVEENDVTTGYMPKEVDDLQNGPIIEQSSEQHKQMYNTAATYIRDNLNINTKTKLSVYDAIDPTVLEIYTAEDRGYLQDYTVENIYVLEYQKEDGTWSYIFMGRENKQSPWKVVHTGDHFKE
;
A
#
# COMPACT_ATOMS: atom_id res chain seq x y z
N MET A 1 -38.90 -5.26 2.26
CA MET A 1 -39.18 -6.34 1.30
C MET A 1 -38.16 -6.25 0.18
N LYS A 2 -37.29 -7.26 0.07
CA LYS A 2 -36.09 -7.30 -0.79
C LYS A 2 -36.48 -7.63 -2.23
N LYS A 3 -35.93 -6.90 -3.21
CA LYS A 3 -36.12 -7.14 -4.65
C LYS A 3 -35.13 -8.21 -5.14
N ILE A 4 -35.67 -9.19 -5.85
CA ILE A 4 -35.00 -10.39 -6.38
C ILE A 4 -34.12 -10.01 -7.58
N LYS A 5 -32.87 -10.48 -7.61
CA LYS A 5 -31.95 -10.35 -8.75
C LYS A 5 -32.16 -11.51 -9.73
N PHE A 6 -32.33 -11.18 -11.01
CA PHE A 6 -32.32 -12.11 -12.14
C PHE A 6 -30.92 -12.70 -12.36
N ILE A 7 -30.81 -14.02 -12.44
CA ILE A 7 -29.64 -14.72 -12.96
C ILE A 7 -30.09 -15.44 -14.24
N LEU A 8 -29.52 -15.04 -15.37
CA LEU A 8 -29.78 -15.65 -16.67
C LEU A 8 -28.84 -16.85 -16.86
N LEU A 9 -29.44 -18.03 -16.88
CA LEU A 9 -28.85 -19.32 -17.20
C LEU A 9 -28.76 -19.42 -18.73
N LEU A 10 -27.55 -19.60 -19.31
CA LEU A 10 -27.41 -19.99 -20.70
C LEU A 10 -26.69 -21.35 -20.77
N LEU A 11 -27.43 -22.36 -21.19
CA LEU A 11 -27.03 -23.76 -21.31
C LEU A 11 -27.00 -24.15 -22.79
N MET A 12 -25.95 -24.91 -23.13
CA MET A 12 -25.80 -25.84 -24.27
C MET A 12 -25.66 -25.28 -25.69
N LEU A 13 -24.61 -25.74 -26.38
CA LEU A 13 -24.81 -26.78 -27.41
C LEU A 13 -23.54 -27.57 -27.72
N VAL A 14 -23.75 -28.89 -27.66
CA VAL A 14 -22.87 -30.02 -27.94
C VAL A 14 -22.71 -30.21 -29.45
N SER A 15 -21.53 -30.65 -29.90
CA SER A 15 -21.48 -31.67 -30.97
C SER A 15 -20.21 -32.54 -30.84
N LEU A 16 -20.45 -33.82 -30.52
CA LEU A 16 -19.51 -34.93 -30.67
C LEU A 16 -19.52 -35.41 -32.12
N PHE A 17 -18.36 -35.83 -32.65
CA PHE A 17 -18.25 -37.07 -33.41
C PHE A 17 -16.83 -37.66 -33.25
N THR A 18 -16.82 -38.99 -33.30
CA THR A 18 -15.90 -39.98 -32.74
C THR A 18 -14.85 -40.52 -33.72
N ALA A 19 -13.70 -40.94 -33.15
CA ALA A 19 -12.92 -42.16 -33.40
C ALA A 19 -12.28 -42.47 -34.78
N CYS A 20 -10.95 -42.71 -34.81
CA CYS A 20 -10.34 -44.06 -34.85
C CYS A 20 -8.80 -44.06 -35.10
N SER A 21 -8.09 -44.82 -34.23
CA SER A 21 -6.91 -45.70 -34.43
C SER A 21 -5.80 -45.47 -35.49
N ARG A 22 -4.57 -45.32 -34.97
CA ARG A 22 -3.27 -46.03 -35.20
C ARG A 22 -2.93 -46.74 -36.54
N GLU A 23 -1.68 -46.47 -36.96
CA GLU A 23 -0.65 -47.29 -37.68
C GLU A 23 -0.29 -47.02 -39.17
N GLU A 24 0.86 -46.34 -39.32
CA GLU A 24 1.99 -46.49 -40.28
C GLU A 24 1.77 -46.68 -41.80
N LYS A 25 2.29 -45.73 -42.61
CA LYS A 25 3.29 -45.98 -43.66
C LYS A 25 3.85 -44.69 -44.29
N ALA A 26 5.13 -44.78 -44.63
CA ALA A 26 6.04 -43.76 -45.14
C ALA A 26 5.67 -43.18 -46.52
N ALA A 27 6.02 -41.90 -46.73
CA ALA A 27 6.59 -41.39 -47.98
C ALA A 27 7.13 -39.96 -47.75
N GLU A 28 8.45 -39.80 -47.88
CA GLU A 28 9.14 -38.52 -48.02
C GLU A 28 8.81 -37.90 -49.40
N GLN A 29 8.55 -36.59 -49.46
CA GLN A 29 9.20 -35.63 -50.38
C GLN A 29 8.60 -34.21 -50.26
N ASN A 30 9.29 -33.38 -49.49
CA ASN A 30 9.79 -32.03 -49.81
C ASN A 30 9.03 -31.20 -50.89
N VAL A 31 8.52 -30.00 -50.50
CA VAL A 31 8.99 -28.67 -50.94
C VAL A 31 8.01 -27.55 -50.48
N ASN A 32 8.55 -26.62 -49.67
CA ASN A 32 8.16 -25.20 -49.45
C ASN A 32 6.71 -24.80 -49.11
N ARG A 33 6.49 -24.28 -47.89
CA ARG A 33 6.52 -22.82 -47.57
C ARG A 33 6.07 -22.55 -46.12
N GLN A 34 6.67 -21.52 -45.52
CA GLN A 34 6.36 -20.85 -44.25
C GLN A 34 7.02 -21.42 -42.98
N GLU A 35 8.31 -21.13 -42.86
CA GLU A 35 8.85 -20.55 -41.62
C GLU A 35 8.38 -19.08 -41.50
N GLU A 36 8.53 -18.54 -40.28
CA GLU A 36 8.30 -17.15 -39.84
C GLU A 36 6.92 -16.84 -39.27
N GLN A 37 6.70 -17.26 -38.02
CA GLN A 37 6.35 -16.32 -36.95
C GLN A 37 6.33 -17.07 -35.61
N LYS A 38 7.49 -17.14 -34.96
CA LYS A 38 7.58 -17.46 -33.53
C LYS A 38 8.62 -16.52 -32.92
N THR A 39 8.25 -15.25 -32.84
CA THR A 39 9.00 -14.23 -32.11
C THR A 39 7.99 -13.35 -31.36
N ASP A 40 8.29 -13.14 -30.09
CA ASP A 40 7.89 -11.99 -29.27
C ASP A 40 6.41 -11.78 -28.91
N ILE A 41 5.81 -12.68 -28.12
CA ILE A 41 4.65 -12.30 -27.27
C ILE A 41 5.09 -12.03 -25.81
N SER A 42 6.32 -12.41 -25.42
CA SER A 42 6.77 -12.32 -24.03
C SER A 42 7.29 -10.94 -23.59
N LYS A 43 7.60 -10.02 -24.51
CA LYS A 43 8.22 -8.71 -24.17
C LYS A 43 7.23 -7.55 -24.15
N GLU A 44 6.24 -7.53 -25.05
CA GLU A 44 5.26 -6.45 -25.09
C GLU A 44 4.28 -6.51 -23.91
N GLU A 45 3.87 -7.69 -23.45
CA GLU A 45 3.03 -7.83 -22.25
C GLU A 45 3.80 -7.45 -20.98
N SER A 46 5.09 -7.78 -20.85
CA SER A 46 5.87 -7.41 -19.67
C SER A 46 6.23 -5.93 -19.66
N GLN A 47 6.57 -5.32 -20.81
CA GLN A 47 6.79 -3.88 -20.91
C GLN A 47 5.50 -3.09 -20.65
N GLY A 48 4.35 -3.53 -21.16
CA GLY A 48 3.07 -2.87 -20.91
C GLY A 48 2.64 -2.91 -19.43
N ILE A 49 2.92 -4.01 -18.72
CA ILE A 49 2.65 -4.13 -17.27
C ILE A 49 3.60 -3.24 -16.47
N GLU A 50 4.90 -3.26 -16.78
CA GLU A 50 5.92 -2.47 -16.07
C GLU A 50 5.72 -0.95 -16.28
N GLU A 51 5.37 -0.54 -17.51
CA GLU A 51 5.04 0.85 -17.83
C GLU A 51 3.74 1.32 -17.13
N THR A 52 2.75 0.43 -17.00
CA THR A 52 1.49 0.73 -16.29
C THR A 52 1.72 0.86 -14.78
N GLN A 53 2.48 -0.07 -14.18
CA GLN A 53 2.84 -0.02 -12.76
C GLN A 53 3.64 1.24 -12.43
N SER A 54 4.64 1.57 -13.27
CA SER A 54 5.42 2.79 -13.10
C SER A 54 4.56 4.06 -13.18
N LEU A 55 3.53 4.08 -14.04
CA LEU A 55 2.63 5.23 -14.16
C LEU A 55 1.72 5.36 -12.93
N GLU A 56 1.17 4.26 -12.42
CA GLU A 56 0.34 4.24 -11.21
C GLU A 56 1.11 4.72 -9.98
N GLU A 57 2.36 4.26 -9.82
CA GLU A 57 3.26 4.71 -8.75
C GLU A 57 3.54 6.22 -8.85
N GLU A 58 3.77 6.74 -10.06
CA GLU A 58 4.01 8.18 -10.25
C GLU A 58 2.76 9.01 -9.92
N ILE A 59 1.58 8.54 -10.30
CA ILE A 59 0.29 9.17 -9.98
C ILE A 59 0.09 9.20 -8.46
N LEU A 60 0.31 8.06 -7.79
CA LEU A 60 0.19 7.96 -6.34
C LEU A 60 1.17 8.91 -5.63
N LYS A 61 2.43 8.94 -6.07
CA LYS A 61 3.45 9.84 -5.51
C LYS A 61 3.06 11.31 -5.64
N LYS A 62 2.49 11.72 -6.78
CA LYS A 62 1.98 13.09 -6.98
C LYS A 62 0.81 13.38 -6.04
N LYS A 63 -0.15 12.46 -5.92
CA LYS A 63 -1.31 12.61 -5.03
C LYS A 63 -0.88 12.71 -3.56
N LEU A 64 0.02 11.84 -3.10
CA LEU A 64 0.55 11.87 -1.73
C LEU A 64 1.23 13.20 -1.43
N LYS A 65 2.06 13.71 -2.36
CA LYS A 65 2.71 15.01 -2.21
C LYS A 65 1.70 16.15 -2.07
N GLU A 66 0.66 16.17 -2.90
CA GLU A 66 -0.39 17.19 -2.83
C GLU A 66 -1.14 17.16 -1.49
N VAL A 67 -1.55 15.97 -1.05
CA VAL A 67 -2.31 15.82 0.21
C VAL A 67 -1.44 16.18 1.42
N ARG A 68 -0.16 15.78 1.44
CA ARG A 68 0.79 16.16 2.50
C ARG A 68 0.97 17.68 2.57
N ASN A 69 1.09 18.36 1.43
CA ASN A 69 1.18 19.82 1.39
C ASN A 69 -0.09 20.50 1.90
N LYS A 70 -1.27 20.05 1.47
CA LYS A 70 -2.56 20.58 1.96
C LYS A 70 -2.71 20.39 3.48
N ARG A 71 -2.32 19.22 4.01
CA ARG A 71 -2.33 18.94 5.45
C ARG A 71 -1.33 19.81 6.20
N GLU A 72 -0.19 20.10 5.61
CA GLU A 72 0.80 20.97 6.22
C GLU A 72 0.34 22.43 6.25
N GLU A 73 -0.29 22.90 5.17
CA GLU A 73 -0.86 24.24 5.07
C GLU A 73 -2.03 24.45 6.06
N SER A 74 -2.78 23.40 6.40
CA SER A 74 -3.91 23.48 7.33
C SER A 74 -3.51 23.61 8.80
N ILE A 75 -2.25 23.33 9.15
CA ILE A 75 -1.76 23.36 10.52
C ILE A 75 -1.27 24.76 10.88
N THR A 76 -1.65 25.25 12.05
CA THR A 76 -1.10 26.46 12.67
C THR A 76 -0.48 26.08 14.01
N VAL A 77 0.79 26.45 14.20
CA VAL A 77 1.50 26.28 15.46
C VAL A 77 1.67 27.66 16.07
N GLU A 78 0.97 27.91 17.17
CA GLU A 78 0.97 29.18 17.89
C GLU A 78 2.19 29.26 18.83
N GLU A 79 2.56 30.47 19.27
CA GLU A 79 3.74 30.73 20.12
C GLU A 79 3.73 30.00 21.47
N ASN A 80 2.56 29.53 21.93
CA ASN A 80 2.38 28.78 23.17
C ASN A 80 2.36 27.26 22.97
N ASP A 81 2.92 26.76 21.86
CA ASP A 81 2.91 25.36 21.44
C ASP A 81 1.49 24.78 21.24
N VAL A 82 0.46 25.63 21.15
CA VAL A 82 -0.88 25.18 20.77
C VAL A 82 -0.88 24.95 19.27
N THR A 83 -1.12 23.71 18.88
CA THR A 83 -1.35 23.35 17.49
C THR A 83 -2.83 23.30 17.21
N THR A 84 -3.27 24.01 16.18
CA THR A 84 -4.61 23.85 15.60
C THR A 84 -4.48 23.40 14.15
N GLY A 85 -5.50 22.70 13.65
CA GLY A 85 -5.54 22.29 12.26
C GLY A 85 -6.84 21.58 11.92
N TYR A 86 -7.07 21.40 10.63
CA TYR A 86 -8.12 20.55 10.12
C TYR A 86 -7.51 19.47 9.24
N MET A 87 -8.12 18.28 9.24
CA MET A 87 -7.73 17.22 8.31
C MET A 87 -8.35 17.51 6.94
N PRO A 88 -7.54 17.64 5.86
CA PRO A 88 -8.08 17.73 4.51
C PRO A 88 -8.89 16.47 4.18
N LYS A 89 -10.01 16.63 3.46
CA LYS A 89 -10.88 15.50 3.09
C LYS A 89 -10.14 14.44 2.27
N GLU A 90 -9.18 14.86 1.45
CA GLU A 90 -8.38 13.98 0.60
C GLU A 90 -7.48 13.02 1.41
N VAL A 91 -7.29 13.26 2.71
CA VAL A 91 -6.67 12.29 3.62
C VAL A 91 -7.58 11.07 3.78
N ASP A 92 -8.89 11.25 3.95
CA ASP A 92 -9.86 10.15 4.08
C ASP A 92 -9.90 9.29 2.80
N ASP A 93 -9.64 9.88 1.63
CA ASP A 93 -9.59 9.17 0.34
C ASP A 93 -8.34 8.28 0.19
N LEU A 94 -7.36 8.41 1.08
CA LEU A 94 -6.07 7.70 1.05
C LEU A 94 -5.87 6.81 2.28
N GLN A 95 -6.36 7.24 3.43
CA GLN A 95 -6.21 6.54 4.69
C GLN A 95 -7.14 5.32 4.72
N ASN A 96 -6.57 4.13 4.50
CA ASN A 96 -7.30 2.85 4.54
C ASN A 96 -7.03 2.03 5.82
N GLY A 97 -6.66 2.69 6.91
CA GLY A 97 -6.38 2.03 8.19
C GLY A 97 -7.62 1.83 9.07
N PRO A 98 -7.57 0.88 10.03
CA PRO A 98 -8.62 0.74 11.03
C PRO A 98 -8.68 1.97 11.95
N ILE A 99 -9.87 2.30 12.42
CA ILE A 99 -10.02 3.26 13.53
C ILE A 99 -9.55 2.56 14.81
N ILE A 100 -8.40 2.98 15.33
CA ILE A 100 -7.87 2.48 16.60
C ILE A 100 -8.44 3.31 17.75
N GLU A 101 -9.38 2.72 18.50
CA GLU A 101 -9.92 3.34 19.71
C GLU A 101 -8.83 3.42 20.81
N GLN A 102 -8.53 4.63 21.25
CA GLN A 102 -7.57 4.92 22.32
C GLN A 102 -7.90 6.24 23.02
N SER A 103 -7.46 6.38 24.27
CA SER A 103 -7.65 7.65 25.01
C SER A 103 -6.74 8.76 24.46
N SER A 104 -7.07 10.01 24.76
CA SER A 104 -6.24 11.16 24.37
C SER A 104 -4.81 11.07 24.93
N GLU A 105 -4.64 10.51 26.13
CA GLU A 105 -3.35 10.28 26.77
C GLU A 105 -2.53 9.23 26.02
N GLN A 106 -3.17 8.14 25.58
CA GLN A 106 -2.52 7.10 24.78
C GLN A 106 -2.09 7.65 23.42
N HIS A 107 -2.95 8.44 22.79
CA HIS A 107 -2.65 9.12 21.54
C HIS A 107 -1.45 10.07 21.70
N LYS A 108 -1.45 10.90 22.76
CA LYS A 108 -0.31 11.77 23.09
C LYS A 108 0.98 10.98 23.35
N GLN A 109 0.90 9.88 24.07
CA GLN A 109 2.06 9.02 24.35
C GLN A 109 2.66 8.43 23.07
N MET A 110 1.82 7.96 22.16
CA MET A 110 2.22 7.42 20.86
C MET A 110 3.01 8.46 20.04
N TYR A 111 2.41 9.63 19.83
CA TYR A 111 3.01 10.74 19.07
C TYR A 111 4.33 11.21 19.69
N ASN A 112 4.37 11.38 21.01
CA ASN A 112 5.59 11.78 21.71
C ASN A 112 6.69 10.71 21.59
N THR A 113 6.34 9.43 21.64
CA THR A 113 7.31 8.34 21.49
C THR A 113 7.93 8.33 20.10
N ALA A 114 7.11 8.50 19.06
CA ALA A 114 7.59 8.58 17.69
C ALA A 114 8.45 9.83 17.45
N ALA A 115 7.99 11.01 17.89
CA ALA A 115 8.74 12.26 17.77
C ALA A 115 10.09 12.21 18.51
N THR A 116 10.10 11.62 19.71
CA THR A 116 11.34 11.40 20.48
C THR A 116 12.29 10.48 19.74
N TYR A 117 11.79 9.40 19.14
CA TYR A 117 12.61 8.47 18.36
C TYR A 117 13.25 9.14 17.13
N ILE A 118 12.49 9.95 16.38
CA ILE A 118 13.03 10.72 15.24
C ILE A 118 14.16 11.63 15.70
N ARG A 119 13.94 12.38 16.78
CA ARG A 119 14.92 13.35 17.28
C ARG A 119 16.15 12.67 17.88
N ASP A 120 15.95 11.71 18.77
CA ASP A 120 17.01 11.20 19.65
C ASP A 120 17.69 9.94 19.09
N ASN A 121 16.97 9.12 18.31
CA ASN A 121 17.52 7.89 17.72
C ASN A 121 17.92 8.06 16.26
N LEU A 122 17.13 8.78 15.46
CA LEU A 122 17.47 9.04 14.05
C LEU A 122 18.27 10.34 13.86
N ASN A 123 18.34 11.20 14.87
CA ASN A 123 18.99 12.51 14.81
C ASN A 123 18.44 13.38 13.64
N ILE A 124 17.13 13.32 13.41
CA ILE A 124 16.46 14.07 12.34
C ILE A 124 15.71 15.24 12.96
N ASN A 125 15.90 16.43 12.38
CA ASN A 125 15.06 17.60 12.64
C ASN A 125 14.13 17.83 11.45
N THR A 126 12.86 17.47 11.61
CA THR A 126 11.84 17.57 10.56
C THR A 126 11.59 19.03 10.18
N LYS A 127 11.45 19.31 8.88
CA LYS A 127 11.15 20.66 8.36
C LYS A 127 9.66 21.02 8.39
N THR A 128 8.82 20.04 8.70
CA THR A 128 7.38 20.16 8.83
C THR A 128 6.99 20.75 10.19
N LYS A 129 5.80 21.33 10.31
CA LYS A 129 5.26 21.91 11.54
C LYS A 129 5.11 20.89 12.66
N LEU A 130 4.83 19.63 12.34
CA LEU A 130 4.81 18.51 13.27
C LEU A 130 5.94 17.53 12.96
N SER A 131 6.45 16.85 13.98
CA SER A 131 7.48 15.82 13.82
C SER A 131 6.96 14.54 13.16
N VAL A 132 5.68 14.22 13.35
CA VAL A 132 5.03 13.03 12.82
C VAL A 132 3.59 13.34 12.44
N TYR A 133 3.09 12.57 11.48
CA TYR A 133 1.70 12.61 11.01
C TYR A 133 1.16 11.19 10.90
N ASP A 134 -0.17 11.03 10.90
CA ASP A 134 -0.76 9.75 10.50
C ASP A 134 -0.34 9.40 9.07
N ALA A 135 0.05 8.14 8.87
CA ALA A 135 0.41 7.64 7.55
C ALA A 135 -0.81 7.62 6.63
N ILE A 136 -0.61 8.09 5.39
CA ILE A 136 -1.67 8.14 4.36
C ILE A 136 -1.31 7.34 3.11
N ASP A 137 -0.12 6.73 3.07
CA ASP A 137 0.31 5.95 1.91
C ASP A 137 -0.38 4.58 1.89
N PRO A 138 -1.29 4.33 0.92
CA PRO A 138 -2.04 3.07 0.89
C PRO A 138 -1.14 1.84 0.73
N THR A 139 0.04 1.97 0.13
CA THR A 139 1.00 0.85 -0.01
C THR A 139 1.59 0.42 1.33
N VAL A 140 1.72 1.37 2.26
CA VAL A 140 2.20 1.08 3.62
C VAL A 140 1.05 0.65 4.53
N LEU A 141 -0.12 1.27 4.36
CA LEU A 141 -1.32 0.92 5.12
C LEU A 141 -1.86 -0.48 4.78
N GLU A 142 -1.39 -1.12 3.71
CA GLU A 142 -1.66 -2.53 3.41
C GLU A 142 -1.33 -3.47 4.59
N ILE A 143 -0.40 -3.07 5.46
CA ILE A 143 -0.03 -3.81 6.69
C ILE A 143 -1.25 -4.23 7.54
N TYR A 144 -2.34 -3.45 7.52
CA TYR A 144 -3.53 -3.76 8.31
C TYR A 144 -4.35 -4.93 7.75
N THR A 145 -4.20 -5.22 6.47
CA THR A 145 -4.93 -6.29 5.77
C THR A 145 -4.02 -7.42 5.29
N ALA A 146 -2.71 -7.19 5.22
CA ALA A 146 -1.73 -8.17 4.78
C ALA A 146 -1.69 -9.39 5.73
N GLU A 147 -1.50 -10.57 5.13
CA GLU A 147 -1.25 -11.83 5.86
C GLU A 147 0.13 -11.80 6.54
N ASP A 148 1.12 -11.32 5.80
CA ASP A 148 2.46 -11.02 6.28
C ASP A 148 2.59 -9.51 6.55
N ARG A 149 2.74 -9.15 7.83
CA ARG A 149 2.90 -7.77 8.31
C ARG A 149 4.36 -7.38 8.53
N GLY A 150 5.30 -8.21 8.04
CA GLY A 150 6.73 -7.96 8.11
C GLY A 150 7.21 -7.73 9.53
N TYR A 151 7.79 -6.55 9.79
CA TYR A 151 8.35 -6.21 11.10
C TYR A 151 7.34 -6.25 12.25
N LEU A 152 6.04 -6.26 11.94
CA LEU A 152 4.95 -6.27 12.92
C LEU A 152 4.16 -7.59 12.93
N GLN A 153 4.72 -8.69 12.42
CA GLN A 153 4.02 -9.98 12.32
C GLN A 153 3.46 -10.50 13.66
N ASP A 154 4.15 -10.21 14.77
CA ASP A 154 3.76 -10.67 16.11
C ASP A 154 2.68 -9.79 16.77
N TYR A 155 2.24 -8.71 16.11
CA TYR A 155 1.25 -7.78 16.64
C TYR A 155 -0.12 -7.98 15.99
N THR A 156 -1.18 -7.87 16.80
CA THR A 156 -2.54 -7.77 16.27
C THR A 156 -2.77 -6.38 15.69
N VAL A 157 -3.67 -6.29 14.70
CA VAL A 157 -4.00 -5.04 13.99
C VAL A 157 -4.38 -3.89 14.95
N GLU A 158 -5.11 -4.19 16.04
CA GLU A 158 -5.49 -3.21 17.07
C GLU A 158 -4.33 -2.66 17.92
N ASN A 159 -3.16 -3.26 17.76
CA ASN A 159 -1.92 -2.97 18.47
C ASN A 159 -0.78 -2.56 17.52
N ILE A 160 -1.13 -2.22 16.28
CA ILE A 160 -0.24 -1.63 15.28
C ILE A 160 -0.67 -0.18 15.05
N TYR A 161 0.31 0.71 14.90
CA TYR A 161 0.07 2.06 14.40
C TYR A 161 1.20 2.47 13.46
N VAL A 162 0.86 3.22 12.41
CA VAL A 162 1.83 3.70 11.43
C VAL A 162 1.75 5.22 11.34
N LEU A 163 2.88 5.86 11.59
CA LEU A 163 3.08 7.29 11.41
C LEU A 163 4.03 7.53 10.23
N GLU A 164 3.96 8.70 9.63
CA GLU A 164 4.91 9.16 8.63
C GLU A 164 5.62 10.44 9.09
N TYR A 165 6.87 10.60 8.63
CA TYR A 165 7.70 11.76 8.91
C TYR A 165 8.51 12.14 7.68
N GLN A 166 8.95 13.40 7.62
CA GLN A 166 9.80 13.89 6.55
C GLN A 166 11.28 13.82 6.95
N LYS A 167 12.10 13.15 6.13
CA LYS A 167 13.57 13.13 6.23
C LYS A 167 14.15 14.50 5.84
N GLU A 168 15.42 14.74 6.16
CA GLU A 168 16.08 16.04 5.91
C GLU A 168 16.14 16.42 4.43
N ASP A 169 16.19 15.42 3.54
CA ASP A 169 16.17 15.57 2.08
C ASP A 169 14.77 15.88 1.51
N GLY A 170 13.75 15.94 2.37
CA GLY A 170 12.37 16.23 2.00
C GLY A 170 11.56 15.00 1.57
N THR A 171 12.17 13.81 1.52
CA THR A 171 11.46 12.56 1.25
C THR A 171 10.73 12.07 2.51
N TRP A 172 9.66 11.30 2.33
CA TRP A 172 8.83 10.79 3.43
C TRP A 172 9.25 9.35 3.76
N SER A 173 9.21 9.00 5.04
CA SER A 173 9.42 7.64 5.54
C SER A 173 8.46 7.35 6.69
N TYR A 174 8.42 6.10 7.16
CA TYR A 174 7.40 5.62 8.08
C TYR A 174 7.98 5.13 9.41
N ILE A 175 7.19 5.27 10.47
CA ILE A 175 7.44 4.70 11.79
C ILE A 175 6.37 3.66 12.05
N PHE A 176 6.83 2.42 12.21
CA PHE A 176 6.01 1.27 12.53
C PHE A 176 6.01 1.07 14.03
N MET A 177 4.87 1.29 14.65
CA MET A 177 4.69 1.18 16.10
C MET A 177 3.91 -0.06 16.48
N GLY A 178 4.30 -0.67 17.58
CA GLY A 178 3.65 -1.82 18.18
C GLY A 178 3.45 -1.65 19.68
N ARG A 179 2.41 -2.28 20.23
CA ARG A 179 2.22 -2.44 21.68
C ARG A 179 1.75 -3.86 22.00
N GLU A 180 2.06 -4.38 23.18
CA GLU A 180 1.70 -5.78 23.51
C GLU A 180 0.18 -5.96 23.73
N ASN A 181 -0.49 -4.91 24.22
CA ASN A 181 -1.94 -4.85 24.44
C ASN A 181 -2.37 -3.40 24.65
N LYS A 182 -3.68 -3.15 24.80
CA LYS A 182 -4.26 -1.81 25.00
C LYS A 182 -3.71 -1.06 26.22
N GLN A 183 -3.18 -1.73 27.23
CA GLN A 183 -2.61 -1.10 28.43
C GLN A 183 -1.10 -0.86 28.32
N SER A 184 -0.46 -1.44 27.31
CA SER A 184 0.99 -1.33 27.10
C SER A 184 1.32 -0.03 26.35
N PRO A 185 2.48 0.60 26.66
CA PRO A 185 2.92 1.76 25.93
C PRO A 185 3.23 1.39 24.48
N TRP A 186 2.98 2.33 23.57
CA TRP A 186 3.47 2.22 22.20
C TRP A 186 5.00 2.25 22.16
N LYS A 187 5.59 1.42 21.31
CA LYS A 187 7.03 1.33 21.06
C LYS A 187 7.29 1.43 19.56
N VAL A 188 8.43 2.00 19.17
CA VAL A 188 8.90 1.93 17.78
C VAL A 188 9.48 0.54 17.53
N VAL A 189 8.97 -0.15 16.52
CA VAL A 189 9.41 -1.49 16.12
C VAL A 189 10.35 -1.40 14.92
N HIS A 190 10.01 -0.57 13.93
CA HIS A 190 10.83 -0.35 12.74
C HIS A 190 10.63 1.06 12.18
N THR A 191 11.59 1.52 11.38
CA THR A 191 11.47 2.73 10.57
C THR A 191 12.00 2.46 9.17
N GLY A 192 11.27 2.87 8.15
CA GLY A 192 11.65 2.61 6.77
C GLY A 192 10.56 3.01 5.79
N ASP A 193 10.81 2.74 4.52
CA ASP A 193 9.91 3.13 3.43
C ASP A 193 8.82 2.06 3.16
N HIS A 194 8.99 0.86 3.72
CA HIS A 194 8.08 -0.30 3.60
C HIS A 194 7.91 -1.03 4.94
N PHE A 195 6.80 -1.75 5.10
CA PHE A 195 6.51 -2.51 6.33
C PHE A 195 7.15 -3.91 6.39
N LYS A 196 7.86 -4.30 5.33
CA LYS A 196 8.60 -5.55 5.18
C LYS A 196 9.86 -5.29 4.33
N GLU A 197 10.81 -6.22 4.40
CA GLU A 197 12.06 -6.20 3.59
C GLU A 197 11.80 -6.31 2.08
#